data_AF-X1VYC6-F1
#
_entry.id   AF-X1VYC6-F1
#
_cell.length_a   1.000
_cell.length_b   1.000
_cell.length_c   1.000
_cell.angle_alpha   90.00
_cell.angle_beta   90.00
_cell.angle_gamma   90.00
#
_symmetry.space_group_name_H-M   'P 1'
#
loop_
_entity.id
_entity.type
_entity.pdbx_description
1 polymer ?
#
loop_
_entity_poly.entity_id
_entity_poly.type
_entity_poly.pdbx_seq_one_letter_code
_entity_poly.pdbx_strand_id
1 'polypeptide(L)'
;IMANTVAVGAALGLVGYDFEILAKVLREHFGAGEIGEGNVKAAKAGYEYAQENFRGDFGYHLSAIGDAKRMLLNGNESIALGAMAAGCKF
;
A
#
# COMPACT_ATOMS: atom_id res chain seq x y z
N ILE A 1 -5.88 16.07 -7.44
CA ILE A 1 -4.59 15.36 -7.26
C ILE A 1 -4.76 13.95 -6.65
N MET A 2 -5.92 13.57 -6.09
CA MET A 2 -6.10 12.25 -5.45
C MET A 2 -6.59 11.12 -6.38
N ALA A 3 -6.57 11.31 -7.71
CA ALA A 3 -7.07 10.31 -8.65
C ALA A 3 -6.31 8.97 -8.56
N ASN A 4 -4.98 9.02 -8.36
CA ASN A 4 -4.17 7.81 -8.17
C ASN A 4 -4.61 7.04 -6.91
N THR A 5 -4.97 7.77 -5.85
CA THR A 5 -5.40 7.17 -4.58
C THR A 5 -6.76 6.48 -4.73
N VAL A 6 -7.69 7.07 -5.49
CA VAL A 6 -8.95 6.40 -5.88
C VAL A 6 -8.65 5.12 -6.67
N ALA A 7 -7.77 5.19 -7.68
CA ALA A 7 -7.43 4.05 -8.52
C ALA A 7 -6.80 2.90 -7.72
N VAL A 8 -5.89 3.19 -6.79
CA VAL A 8 -5.29 2.19 -5.89
C VAL A 8 -6.34 1.57 -4.97
N GLY A 9 -7.24 2.38 -4.41
CA GLY A 9 -8.37 1.89 -3.61
C GLY A 9 -9.25 0.92 -4.40
N ALA A 10 -9.61 1.27 -5.63
CA ALA A 10 -10.39 0.42 -6.51
C ALA A 10 -9.68 -0.90 -6.83
N ALA A 11 -8.38 -0.83 -7.18
CA ALA A 11 -7.57 -2.02 -7.45
C ALA A 11 -7.53 -2.98 -6.25
N LEU A 12 -7.39 -2.45 -5.02
CA LEU A 12 -7.41 -3.23 -3.78
C LEU A 12 -8.80 -3.82 -3.48
N GLY A 13 -9.87 -3.09 -3.80
CA GLY A 13 -11.24 -3.57 -3.70
C GLY A 13 -11.51 -4.77 -4.62
N LEU A 14 -11.01 -4.72 -5.87
CA LEU A 14 -11.13 -5.81 -6.84
C LEU A 14 -10.48 -7.11 -6.37
N VAL A 15 -9.32 -7.02 -5.72
CA VAL A 15 -8.59 -8.20 -5.21
C VAL A 15 -9.00 -8.59 -3.79
N GLY A 16 -9.99 -7.92 -3.21
CA GLY A 16 -10.53 -8.23 -1.88
C GLY A 16 -9.50 -8.10 -0.74
N TYR A 17 -8.52 -7.20 -0.87
CA TYR A 17 -7.49 -7.04 0.15
C TYR A 17 -7.93 -6.09 1.28
N ASP A 18 -7.34 -6.23 2.47
CA ASP A 18 -7.71 -5.42 3.63
C ASP A 18 -7.42 -3.92 3.40
N PHE A 19 -8.49 -3.12 3.43
CA PHE A 19 -8.42 -1.67 3.26
C PHE A 19 -7.63 -0.97 4.36
N GLU A 20 -7.64 -1.48 5.60
CA GLU A 20 -6.96 -0.82 6.72
C GLU A 20 -5.44 -0.80 6.53
N ILE A 21 -4.88 -1.79 5.82
CA ILE A 21 -3.47 -1.79 5.43
C ILE A 21 -3.17 -0.59 4.53
N LEU A 22 -4.00 -0.33 3.52
CA LEU A 22 -3.84 0.85 2.66
C LEU A 22 -4.01 2.15 3.44
N ALA A 23 -5.04 2.24 4.29
CA ALA A 23 -5.31 3.44 5.07
C ALA A 23 -4.12 3.80 5.98
N LYS A 24 -3.50 2.79 6.61
CA LYS A 24 -2.28 2.97 7.40
C LYS A 24 -1.12 3.50 6.55
N VAL A 25 -0.84 2.90 5.40
CA VAL A 25 0.25 3.33 4.50
C VAL A 25 0.05 4.77 4.03
N LEU A 26 -1.18 5.16 3.69
CA LEU A 26 -1.50 6.52 3.26
C LEU A 26 -1.24 7.55 4.37
N ARG A 27 -1.60 7.23 5.63
CA ARG A 27 -1.32 8.10 6.79
C ARG A 27 0.17 8.17 7.11
N GLU A 28 0.89 7.06 6.99
CA GLU A 28 2.35 7.04 7.18
C GLU A 28 3.08 7.86 6.11
N HIS A 29 2.63 7.80 4.85
CA HIS A 29 3.28 8.49 3.74
C HIS A 29 2.93 9.99 3.66
N PHE A 30 1.65 10.34 3.80
CA PHE A 30 1.17 11.73 3.66
C PHE A 30 0.97 12.46 5.00
N GLY A 31 1.21 11.78 6.12
CA GLY A 31 0.97 12.28 7.47
C GLY A 31 -0.48 12.13 7.93
N ALA A 32 -0.71 12.16 9.25
CA ALA A 32 -2.04 12.01 9.86
C ALA A 32 -2.92 13.29 9.81
N GLY A 33 -2.51 14.30 9.04
CA GLY A 33 -3.26 15.54 8.86
C GLY A 33 -4.34 15.43 7.77
N GLU A 34 -4.90 16.57 7.40
CA GLU A 34 -5.98 16.67 6.39
C GLU A 34 -5.63 16.02 5.06
N ILE A 35 -4.36 16.11 4.63
CA ILE A 35 -3.89 15.51 3.37
C ILE A 35 -3.95 13.98 3.42
N GLY A 36 -3.51 13.37 4.52
CA GLY A 36 -3.56 11.92 4.69
C GLY A 36 -4.99 11.41 4.79
N GLU A 37 -5.83 12.04 5.61
CA GLU A 37 -7.24 11.66 5.73
C GLU A 37 -8.03 11.91 4.43
N GLY A 38 -7.71 12.96 3.68
CA GLY A 38 -8.26 13.20 2.36
C GLY A 38 -7.90 12.08 1.38
N ASN A 39 -6.65 11.62 1.40
CA ASN A 39 -6.23 10.45 0.60
C ASN A 39 -6.91 9.16 1.06
N VAL A 40 -7.07 8.92 2.36
CA VAL A 40 -7.81 7.75 2.87
C VAL A 40 -9.25 7.75 2.37
N LYS A 41 -9.95 8.89 2.43
CA LYS A 41 -11.31 9.03 1.91
C LYS A 41 -11.39 8.78 0.40
N ALA A 42 -10.42 9.31 -0.37
CA ALA A 42 -10.35 9.08 -1.81
C ALA A 42 -10.14 7.59 -2.15
N ALA A 43 -9.21 6.92 -1.45
CA ALA A 43 -9.02 5.48 -1.59
C ALA A 43 -10.26 4.69 -1.19
N LYS A 44 -10.94 5.07 -0.09
CA LYS A 44 -12.16 4.42 0.39
C LYS A 44 -13.25 4.43 -0.70
N ALA A 45 -13.48 5.59 -1.32
CA ALA A 45 -14.45 5.73 -2.39
C ALA A 45 -14.15 4.82 -3.59
N GLY A 46 -12.88 4.72 -3.98
CA GLY A 46 -12.46 3.78 -5.04
C GLY A 46 -12.67 2.32 -4.66
N TYR A 47 -12.29 1.95 -3.42
CA TYR A 47 -12.43 0.60 -2.89
C TYR A 47 -13.88 0.13 -2.83
N GLU A 48 -14.77 0.97 -2.28
CA GLU A 48 -16.21 0.70 -2.17
C GLU A 48 -16.84 0.60 -3.56
N TYR A 49 -16.51 1.52 -4.47
CA TYR A 49 -16.98 1.46 -5.86
C TYR A 49 -16.60 0.13 -6.53
N ALA A 50 -15.35 -0.31 -6.39
CA ALA A 50 -14.91 -1.59 -6.95
C ALA A 50 -15.69 -2.78 -6.35
N GLN A 51 -15.86 -2.79 -5.03
CA GLN A 51 -16.58 -3.83 -4.32
C GLN A 51 -18.07 -3.88 -4.68
N GLU A 52 -18.70 -2.75 -4.95
CA GLU A 52 -20.13 -2.72 -5.29
C GLU A 52 -20.39 -3.09 -6.75
N ASN A 53 -19.48 -2.72 -7.66
CA ASN A 53 -19.72 -2.80 -9.11
C ASN A 53 -19.08 -4.02 -9.79
N PHE A 54 -18.12 -4.68 -9.15
CA PHE A 54 -17.34 -5.77 -9.77
C PHE A 54 -17.25 -7.03 -8.89
N ARG A 55 -18.17 -7.16 -7.93
CA ARG A 55 -18.21 -8.26 -6.95
C ARG A 55 -18.30 -9.62 -7.64
N GLY A 56 -17.22 -10.39 -7.59
CA GLY A 56 -17.15 -11.75 -8.16
C GLY A 56 -16.62 -11.83 -9.59
N ASP A 57 -16.39 -10.69 -10.26
CA ASP A 57 -15.91 -10.67 -11.65
C ASP A 57 -14.39 -10.82 -11.75
N PHE A 58 -13.66 -10.54 -10.66
CA PHE A 58 -12.20 -10.67 -10.61
C PHE A 58 -11.80 -12.00 -9.95
N GLY A 59 -11.30 -12.94 -10.75
CA GLY A 59 -10.98 -14.30 -10.30
C GLY A 59 -9.76 -14.44 -9.38
N TYR A 60 -9.12 -13.34 -8.97
CA TYR A 60 -7.91 -13.33 -8.15
C TYR A 60 -8.13 -12.56 -6.86
N HIS A 61 -7.69 -13.14 -5.74
CA HIS A 61 -7.79 -12.53 -4.43
C HIS A 61 -6.42 -12.50 -3.76
N LEU A 62 -6.15 -11.43 -3.02
CA LEU A 62 -4.95 -11.31 -2.20
C LEU A 62 -5.27 -11.60 -0.74
N SER A 63 -4.33 -12.22 -0.05
CA SER A 63 -4.39 -12.49 1.38
C SER A 63 -3.10 -12.02 2.05
N ALA A 64 -3.20 -11.42 3.22
CA ALA A 64 -2.01 -11.03 3.99
C ALA A 64 -1.19 -12.27 4.39
N ILE A 65 0.13 -12.18 4.24
CA ILE A 65 1.05 -13.31 4.45
C ILE A 65 1.86 -13.18 5.75
N GLY A 66 1.19 -13.32 6.90
CA GLY A 66 1.83 -13.40 8.23
C GLY A 66 2.70 -12.19 8.64
N ASP A 67 3.04 -12.13 9.93
CA ASP A 67 3.66 -10.94 10.54
C ASP A 67 5.20 -11.01 10.59
N ALA A 68 5.81 -11.83 9.73
CA ALA A 68 7.26 -11.90 9.67
C ALA A 68 7.83 -10.53 9.29
N LYS A 69 8.79 -10.04 10.07
CA LYS A 69 9.53 -8.81 9.74
C LYS A 69 10.32 -9.04 8.45
N ARG A 70 9.93 -8.33 7.39
CA ARG A 70 10.58 -8.37 6.07
C ARG A 70 11.13 -6.98 5.75
N MET A 71 12.28 -6.94 5.11
CA MET A 71 12.83 -5.70 4.56
C MET A 71 12.40 -5.59 3.10
N LEU A 72 11.76 -4.47 2.74
CA LEU A 72 11.52 -4.11 1.35
C LEU A 72 12.69 -3.22 0.90
N LEU A 73 13.57 -3.75 0.05
CA LEU A 73 14.79 -3.09 -0.40
C LEU A 73 14.94 -3.23 -1.90
N ASN A 74 15.50 -2.21 -2.55
CA ASN A 74 16.03 -2.32 -3.90
C ASN A 74 17.49 -2.82 -3.90
N GLY A 75 18.06 -3.05 -5.09
CA GLY A 75 19.41 -3.58 -5.24
C GLY A 75 20.49 -2.65 -4.68
N ASN A 76 20.36 -1.34 -4.88
CA ASN A 76 21.34 -0.37 -4.40
C ASN A 76 21.32 -0.27 -2.87
N GLU A 77 20.14 -0.24 -2.26
CA GLU A 77 19.97 -0.27 -0.80
C GLU A 77 20.59 -1.55 -0.22
N SER A 78 20.39 -2.69 -0.88
CA SER A 78 20.94 -3.98 -0.44
C SER A 78 22.47 -3.99 -0.47
N ILE A 79 23.08 -3.44 -1.53
CA ILE A 79 24.54 -3.32 -1.64
C ILE A 79 25.08 -2.39 -0.56
N ALA A 80 24.47 -1.22 -0.38
CA ALA A 80 24.88 -0.24 0.62
C ALA A 80 24.78 -0.81 2.04
N LEU A 81 23.68 -1.50 2.37
CA LEU A 81 23.49 -2.18 3.64
C LEU A 81 24.56 -3.27 3.87
N GLY A 82 24.89 -4.04 2.83
CA GLY A 82 25.96 -5.04 2.88
C GLY A 82 27.33 -4.41 3.13
N ALA A 83 27.66 -3.32 2.44
CA ALA A 83 28.91 -2.60 2.63
C ALA A 83 29.03 -1.99 4.04
N MET A 84 27.96 -1.38 4.56
CA MET A 84 27.91 -0.86 5.93
C MET A 84 28.07 -1.99 6.95
N ALA A 85 27.39 -3.12 6.75
CA ALA A 85 27.50 -4.29 7.62
C ALA A 85 28.92 -4.90 7.61
N ALA A 86 29.63 -4.82 6.47
CA ALA A 86 31.02 -5.22 6.34
C ALA A 86 32.03 -4.19 6.92
N GLY A 87 31.55 -3.05 7.43
CA GLY A 87 32.40 -2.02 8.03
C GLY A 87 33.07 -1.09 7.02
N CYS A 88 32.54 -0.98 5.80
CA CYS A 88 32.98 0.03 4.83
C CYS A 88 32.60 1.42 5.35
N LYS A 89 33.59 2.28 5.60
CA LYS A 89 33.39 3.59 6.25
C LYS A 89 33.65 4.79 5.33
N PHE A 90 34.29 4.58 4.17
CA PHE A 90 34.62 5.58 3.16
C PHE A 90 34.70 4.91 1.78
#